data_AF-A8XAL0-F1
#
_entry.id   AF-A8XAL0-F1
#
_cell.length_a   1.000
_cell.length_b   1.000
_cell.length_c   1.000
_cell.angle_alpha   90.00
_cell.angle_beta   90.00
_cell.angle_gamma   90.00
#
_symmetry.space_group_name_H-M   'P 1'
#
loop_
_entity.id
_entity.type
_entity.pdbx_description
1 polymer ?
#
loop_
_entity_poly.entity_id
_entity_poly.type
_entity_poly.pdbx_seq_one_letter_code
_entity_poly.pdbx_strand_id
1 'polypeptide(L)'
;MIRSCYDLLKSQEERQTPRWFIWNRYLVAVLVLVVNFGLPASNVLEEKYSIILTIVIGFCLMLFFFSIYEHCAFQYYDFRLSFPKDAKLTNRQIVGLILFHILIILSFCLIFSICPNEFSTYQRYQNNHFIRIACHLINIMLIPLNYCAVLAWNSKKLNFRGIHPGTKRRWVGVMKKDKKGRWVVDVEPEDHRIFVV
;
A
#
# COMPACT_ATOMS: atom_id res chain seq x y z
N MET A 1 -20.57 31.30 -20.18
CA MET A 1 -20.72 30.80 -18.80
C MET A 1 -19.33 30.71 -18.18
N ILE A 2 -18.94 31.73 -17.42
CA ILE A 2 -17.58 31.87 -16.85
C ILE A 2 -17.50 30.93 -15.65
N ARG A 3 -16.75 29.83 -15.78
CA ARG A 3 -16.46 28.95 -14.65
C ARG A 3 -15.53 29.69 -13.69
N SER A 4 -15.97 29.78 -12.43
CA SER A 4 -15.22 30.39 -11.35
C SER A 4 -13.92 29.61 -11.09
N CYS A 5 -12.84 30.32 -10.74
CA CYS A 5 -11.54 29.72 -10.39
C CYS A 5 -11.67 28.65 -9.28
N TYR A 6 -12.71 28.77 -8.45
CA TYR A 6 -13.09 27.83 -7.40
C TYR A 6 -13.42 26.42 -7.92
N ASP A 7 -14.06 26.28 -9.09
CA ASP A 7 -14.38 24.96 -9.68
C ASP A 7 -13.11 24.24 -10.17
N LEU A 8 -12.11 25.00 -10.60
CA LEU A 8 -10.81 24.47 -11.01
C LEU A 8 -9.97 24.03 -9.82
N LEU A 9 -9.97 24.81 -8.73
CA LEU A 9 -9.30 24.50 -7.46
C LEU A 9 -9.89 23.25 -6.79
N LYS A 10 -11.21 23.17 -6.67
CA LYS A 10 -11.88 21.98 -6.11
C LYS A 10 -11.58 20.71 -6.93
N SER A 11 -11.56 20.84 -8.26
CA SER A 11 -11.19 19.73 -9.15
C SER A 11 -9.71 19.33 -9.08
N GLN A 12 -8.84 20.13 -8.47
CA GLN A 12 -7.44 19.78 -8.22
C GLN A 12 -7.23 19.15 -6.84
N GLU A 13 -7.97 19.56 -5.82
CA GLU A 13 -7.93 18.96 -4.47
C GLU A 13 -8.44 17.52 -4.46
N GLU A 14 -9.43 17.19 -5.31
CA GLU A 14 -9.98 15.83 -5.45
C GLU A 14 -9.14 14.92 -6.38
N ARG A 15 -7.93 15.32 -6.80
CA ARG A 15 -7.07 14.49 -7.66
C ARG A 15 -6.08 13.68 -6.86
N GLN A 16 -5.92 12.44 -7.27
CA GLN A 16 -4.83 11.63 -6.74
C GLN A 16 -3.48 12.19 -7.19
N THR A 17 -2.67 12.64 -6.24
CA THR A 17 -1.31 13.08 -6.56
C THR A 17 -0.38 11.87 -6.75
N PRO A 18 0.59 11.92 -7.68
CA PRO A 18 1.50 10.81 -7.93
C PRO A 18 2.44 10.53 -6.76
N ARG A 19 2.82 11.58 -6.01
CA ARG A 19 3.60 11.43 -4.77
C ARG A 19 2.82 10.63 -3.73
N TRP A 20 1.56 11.00 -3.47
CA TRP A 20 0.71 10.28 -2.52
C TRP A 20 0.39 8.88 -3.01
N PHE A 21 0.11 8.71 -4.30
CA PHE A 21 -0.10 7.40 -4.91
C PHE A 21 1.04 6.45 -4.57
N ILE A 22 2.28 6.84 -4.82
CA ILE A 22 3.46 6.01 -4.53
C ILE A 22 3.64 5.79 -3.03
N TRP A 23 3.61 6.86 -2.24
CA TRP A 23 3.83 6.78 -0.78
C TRP A 23 2.83 5.88 -0.09
N ASN A 24 1.56 5.93 -0.49
CA ASN A 24 0.52 5.09 0.07
C ASN A 24 0.81 3.58 -0.14
N ARG A 25 1.45 3.18 -1.25
CA ARG A 25 1.81 1.77 -1.49
C ARG A 25 2.88 1.29 -0.51
N TYR A 26 3.85 2.14 -0.17
CA TYR A 26 4.82 1.82 0.89
C TYR A 26 4.15 1.80 2.26
N LEU A 27 3.33 2.82 2.55
CA LEU A 27 2.70 2.98 3.85
C LEU A 27 1.85 1.76 4.20
N VAL A 28 0.99 1.29 3.27
CA VAL A 28 0.16 0.12 3.49
C VAL A 28 1.00 -1.13 3.77
N ALA A 29 2.07 -1.36 3.00
CA ALA A 29 2.95 -2.51 3.23
C ALA A 29 3.64 -2.47 4.61
N VAL A 30 4.13 -1.29 5.01
CA VAL A 30 4.78 -1.08 6.31
C VAL A 30 3.79 -1.23 7.46
N LEU A 31 2.59 -0.63 7.37
CA LEU A 31 1.57 -0.72 8.41
C LEU A 31 1.18 -2.18 8.68
N VAL A 32 0.96 -2.97 7.63
CA VAL A 32 0.63 -4.39 7.77
C VAL A 32 1.79 -5.16 8.40
N LEU A 33 3.03 -4.88 8.01
CA LEU A 33 4.20 -5.51 8.61
C LEU A 33 4.31 -5.20 10.12
N VAL A 34 4.09 -3.95 10.52
CA VAL A 34 4.10 -3.53 11.92
C VAL A 34 3.01 -4.24 12.72
N VAL A 35 1.78 -4.31 12.19
CA VAL A 35 0.68 -5.05 12.83
C VAL A 35 1.04 -6.53 12.97
N ASN A 36 1.60 -7.13 11.93
CA ASN A 36 1.94 -8.55 11.89
C ASN A 36 2.95 -8.94 12.97
N PHE A 37 3.99 -8.13 13.20
CA PHE A 37 4.96 -8.37 14.28
C PHE A 37 4.48 -7.89 15.65
N GLY A 38 3.64 -6.86 15.69
CA GLY A 38 3.09 -6.32 16.93
C GLY A 38 2.15 -7.31 17.63
N LEU A 39 1.34 -8.06 16.88
CA LEU A 39 0.36 -8.99 17.46
C LEU A 39 1.00 -10.14 18.27
N PRO A 40 2.03 -10.87 17.79
CA PRO A 40 2.74 -11.84 18.62
C PRO A 40 3.49 -11.18 19.78
N ALA A 41 4.12 -10.03 19.54
CA ALA A 41 4.90 -9.34 20.57
C ALA A 41 4.03 -8.90 21.74
N SER A 42 2.79 -8.42 21.50
CA SER A 42 1.88 -8.02 22.58
C SER A 42 1.46 -9.20 23.48
N ASN A 43 1.54 -10.43 22.96
CA ASN A 43 1.21 -11.63 23.71
C ASN A 43 2.35 -12.11 24.64
N VAL A 44 3.59 -11.69 24.37
CA VAL A 44 4.79 -12.09 25.14
C VAL A 44 5.23 -11.00 26.13
N LEU A 45 5.02 -9.72 25.79
CA LEU A 45 5.43 -8.60 26.62
C LEU A 45 4.64 -8.51 27.94
N GLU A 46 5.28 -7.95 28.97
CA GLU A 46 4.62 -7.60 30.23
C GLU A 46 3.46 -6.61 30.01
N GLU A 47 2.48 -6.63 30.92
CA GLU A 47 1.18 -5.96 30.76
C GLU A 47 1.29 -4.47 30.38
N LYS A 48 2.18 -3.71 31.04
CA LYS A 48 2.38 -2.29 30.74
C LYS A 48 2.83 -2.05 29.29
N TYR A 49 3.80 -2.81 28.81
CA TYR A 49 4.32 -2.68 27.44
C TYR A 49 3.33 -3.24 26.41
N SER A 50 2.58 -4.28 26.79
CA SER A 50 1.51 -4.85 25.97
C SER A 50 0.38 -3.85 25.72
N ILE A 51 -0.02 -3.05 26.71
CA ILE A 51 -1.02 -1.97 26.54
C ILE A 51 -0.54 -0.92 25.54
N ILE A 52 0.70 -0.42 25.71
CA ILE A 52 1.27 0.59 24.80
C ILE A 52 1.32 0.04 23.38
N LEU A 53 1.80 -1.19 23.21
CA LEU A 53 1.88 -1.84 21.90
C LEU A 53 0.49 -2.05 21.28
N THR A 54 -0.51 -2.40 22.08
CA THR A 54 -1.90 -2.54 21.63
C THR A 54 -2.47 -1.23 21.11
N ILE A 55 -2.17 -0.10 21.77
CA ILE A 55 -2.55 1.24 21.30
C ILE A 55 -1.89 1.54 19.94
N VAL A 56 -0.60 1.23 19.81
CA VAL A 56 0.14 1.40 18.54
C VAL A 56 -0.48 0.55 17.43
N ILE A 57 -0.79 -0.73 17.71
CA ILE A 57 -1.46 -1.61 16.74
C ILE A 57 -2.81 -1.04 16.34
N GLY A 58 -3.62 -0.56 17.30
CA GLY A 58 -4.91 0.06 17.02
C GLY A 58 -4.80 1.28 16.11
N PHE A 59 -3.80 2.14 16.35
CA PHE A 59 -3.52 3.28 15.49
C PHE A 59 -3.06 2.84 14.09
N CYS A 60 -2.18 1.84 13.99
CA CYS A 60 -1.77 1.28 12.70
C CYS A 60 -2.93 0.67 11.91
N LEU A 61 -3.87 0.00 12.58
CA LEU A 61 -5.08 -0.56 11.95
C LEU A 61 -6.00 0.53 11.43
N MET A 62 -6.22 1.62 12.19
CA MET A 62 -6.97 2.77 11.70
C MET A 62 -6.32 3.39 10.47
N LEU A 63 -5.01 3.66 10.53
CA LEU A 63 -4.27 4.18 9.38
C LEU A 63 -4.32 3.23 8.19
N PHE A 64 -4.25 1.92 8.42
CA PHE A 64 -4.35 0.91 7.38
C PHE A 64 -5.70 0.98 6.67
N PHE A 65 -6.80 1.12 7.42
CA PHE A 65 -8.14 1.26 6.83
C PHE A 65 -8.24 2.45 5.88
N PHE A 66 -7.82 3.64 6.33
CA PHE A 66 -7.80 4.83 5.47
C PHE A 66 -6.85 4.65 4.27
N SER A 67 -5.68 4.06 4.48
CA SER A 67 -4.69 3.85 3.44
C SER A 67 -5.15 2.84 2.38
N ILE A 68 -5.92 1.80 2.76
CA ILE A 68 -6.52 0.84 1.83
C ILE A 68 -7.63 1.49 1.01
N TYR A 69 -8.47 2.33 1.64
CA TYR A 69 -9.48 3.09 0.93
C TYR A 69 -8.86 3.96 -0.18
N GLU A 70 -7.74 4.60 0.13
CA GLU A 70 -6.90 5.35 -0.82
C GLU A 70 -6.22 4.46 -1.87
N HIS A 71 -5.76 3.27 -1.46
CA HIS A 71 -5.07 2.32 -2.33
C HIS A 71 -5.99 1.83 -3.45
N CYS A 72 -7.26 1.58 -3.13
CA CYS A 72 -8.30 1.20 -4.06
C CYS A 72 -8.81 2.36 -4.93
N ALA A 73 -8.39 3.60 -4.62
CA ALA A 73 -8.74 4.82 -5.35
C ALA A 73 -10.26 5.02 -5.51
N PHE A 74 -11.06 4.63 -4.50
CA PHE A 74 -12.52 4.70 -4.57
C PHE A 74 -13.07 6.12 -4.73
N GLN A 75 -12.42 7.11 -4.11
CA GLN A 75 -12.86 8.51 -4.13
C GLN A 75 -12.47 9.28 -5.39
N TYR A 76 -11.50 8.80 -6.17
CA TYR A 76 -10.90 9.57 -7.26
C TYR A 76 -11.62 9.38 -8.59
N TYR A 77 -12.84 9.88 -8.77
CA TYR A 77 -13.58 9.67 -10.04
C TYR A 77 -12.98 10.42 -11.22
N ASP A 78 -12.47 11.63 -10.97
CA ASP A 78 -12.06 12.55 -12.02
C ASP A 78 -10.59 12.38 -12.45
N PHE A 79 -9.76 11.72 -11.64
CA PHE A 79 -8.35 11.49 -11.96
C PHE A 79 -7.76 10.34 -11.13
N ARG A 80 -7.59 9.17 -11.75
CA ARG A 80 -6.98 7.98 -11.14
C ARG A 80 -5.61 7.70 -11.72
N LEU A 81 -4.70 7.30 -10.86
CA LEU A 81 -3.38 6.81 -11.26
C LEU A 81 -3.34 5.28 -11.24
N SER A 82 -2.51 4.71 -12.11
CA SER A 82 -2.24 3.28 -12.13
C SER A 82 -0.83 2.99 -12.62
N PHE A 83 -0.33 1.80 -12.32
CA PHE A 83 0.95 1.35 -12.86
C PHE A 83 0.83 1.05 -14.36
N PRO A 84 1.84 1.41 -15.16
CA PRO A 84 1.95 0.97 -16.55
C PRO A 84 2.02 -0.56 -16.65
N LYS A 85 1.55 -1.14 -17.77
CA LYS A 85 1.55 -2.59 -17.98
C LYS A 85 2.97 -3.19 -18.10
N ASP A 86 3.92 -2.37 -18.51
CA ASP A 86 5.34 -2.66 -18.62
C ASP A 86 6.08 -2.51 -17.28
N ALA A 87 5.46 -1.87 -16.27
CA ALA A 87 6.02 -1.83 -14.93
C ALA A 87 6.02 -3.24 -14.34
N LYS A 88 7.20 -3.84 -14.26
CA LYS A 88 7.42 -5.19 -13.74
C LYS A 88 8.59 -5.19 -12.75
N LEU A 89 8.56 -6.14 -11.85
CA LEU A 89 9.71 -6.42 -10.99
C LEU A 89 10.76 -7.17 -11.78
N THR A 90 12.03 -6.92 -11.45
CA THR A 90 13.13 -7.73 -11.96
C THR A 90 13.12 -9.12 -11.31
N ASN A 91 13.67 -10.14 -11.98
CA ASN A 91 13.75 -11.49 -11.42
C ASN A 91 14.44 -11.51 -10.05
N ARG A 92 15.46 -10.68 -9.84
CA ARG A 92 16.16 -10.56 -8.55
C ARG A 92 15.24 -10.04 -7.44
N GLN A 93 14.37 -9.08 -7.74
CA GLN A 93 13.39 -8.55 -6.78
C GLN A 93 12.30 -9.57 -6.48
N ILE A 94 11.85 -10.34 -7.47
CA ILE A 94 10.88 -11.43 -7.26
C ILE A 94 11.48 -12.49 -6.33
N VAL A 95 12.71 -12.96 -6.63
CA VAL A 95 13.43 -13.91 -5.77
C VAL A 95 13.61 -13.35 -4.35
N GLY A 96 13.98 -12.06 -4.23
CA GLY A 96 14.10 -11.37 -2.95
C GLY A 96 12.78 -11.33 -2.17
N LEU A 97 11.65 -11.04 -2.81
CA LEU A 97 10.32 -11.06 -2.19
C LEU A 97 9.90 -12.46 -1.73
N ILE A 98 10.19 -13.49 -2.54
CA ILE A 98 9.92 -14.89 -2.17
C ILE A 98 10.74 -15.26 -0.93
N LEU A 99 12.05 -14.99 -0.95
CA LEU A 99 12.92 -15.26 0.18
C LEU A 99 12.46 -14.52 1.44
N PHE A 100 12.10 -13.23 1.30
CA PHE A 100 11.57 -12.42 2.39
C PHE A 100 10.33 -13.04 3.03
N HIS A 101 9.36 -13.50 2.23
CA HIS A 101 8.15 -14.14 2.75
C HIS A 101 8.40 -15.52 3.35
N ILE A 102 9.32 -16.31 2.79
CA ILE A 102 9.75 -17.59 3.39
C ILE A 102 10.36 -17.34 4.77
N LEU A 103 11.28 -16.36 4.89
CA LEU A 103 11.92 -16.01 6.16
C LEU A 103 10.90 -15.53 7.19
N ILE A 104 9.92 -14.73 6.78
CA ILE A 104 8.82 -14.32 7.66
C ILE A 104 8.05 -15.55 8.15
N ILE A 105 7.59 -16.42 7.24
CA ILE A 105 6.80 -17.60 7.65
C ILE A 105 7.60 -18.48 8.62
N LEU A 106 8.87 -18.75 8.33
CA LEU A 106 9.75 -19.51 9.21
C LEU A 106 9.89 -18.85 10.58
N SER A 107 10.08 -17.53 10.62
CA SER A 107 10.19 -16.77 11.88
C SER A 107 8.91 -16.90 12.72
N PHE A 108 7.74 -16.77 12.11
CA PHE A 108 6.46 -16.93 12.82
C PHE A 108 6.23 -18.37 13.27
N CYS A 109 6.60 -19.38 12.47
CA CYS A 109 6.56 -20.78 12.88
C CYS A 109 7.45 -21.05 14.10
N LEU A 110 8.65 -20.49 14.14
CA LEU A 110 9.56 -20.61 15.29
C LEU A 110 9.00 -19.91 16.53
N ILE A 111 8.57 -18.65 16.41
CA ILE A 111 7.99 -17.87 17.52
C ILE A 111 6.81 -18.63 18.13
N PHE A 112 5.85 -19.07 17.31
CA PHE A 112 4.67 -19.79 17.81
C PHE A 112 4.94 -21.24 18.22
N SER A 113 6.12 -21.80 17.94
CA SER A 113 6.51 -23.13 18.43
C SER A 113 7.21 -23.04 19.79
N ILE A 114 7.87 -21.92 20.11
CA ILE A 114 8.53 -21.69 21.41
C ILE A 114 7.51 -21.22 22.47
N CYS A 115 6.64 -20.26 22.12
CA CYS A 115 5.68 -19.66 23.06
C CYS A 115 4.61 -20.59 23.69
N PRO A 116 4.12 -21.71 23.08
CA PRO A 116 3.03 -22.51 23.65
C PRO A 116 3.34 -23.07 25.04
N ASN A 117 4.61 -23.34 25.33
CA ASN A 117 5.06 -23.97 26.56
C ASN A 117 5.04 -23.04 27.78
N GLU A 118 4.78 -21.74 27.59
CA GLU A 118 4.80 -20.74 28.66
C GLU A 118 3.40 -20.31 29.12
N PHE A 119 2.32 -20.78 28.49
CA PHE A 119 0.97 -20.35 28.82
C PHE A 119 0.36 -21.20 29.94
N SER A 120 0.26 -20.61 31.13
CA SER A 120 -0.32 -21.23 32.32
C SER A 120 -1.85 -21.33 32.31
N THR A 121 -2.56 -20.65 31.39
CA THR A 121 -4.02 -20.59 31.37
C THR A 121 -4.62 -20.90 30.00
N TYR A 122 -5.79 -21.55 30.01
CA TYR A 122 -6.54 -21.89 28.80
C TYR A 122 -6.89 -20.66 27.94
N GLN A 123 -7.19 -19.53 28.57
CA GLN A 123 -7.52 -18.28 27.88
C GLN A 123 -6.31 -17.73 27.09
N ARG A 124 -5.10 -17.77 27.66
CA ARG A 124 -3.87 -17.35 26.94
C ARG A 124 -3.54 -18.30 25.78
N TYR A 125 -3.79 -19.60 25.96
CA TYR A 125 -3.65 -20.59 24.89
C TYR A 125 -4.61 -20.30 23.71
N GLN A 126 -5.89 -20.06 23.99
CA GLN A 126 -6.86 -19.70 22.94
C GLN A 126 -6.51 -18.39 22.23
N ASN A 127 -6.10 -17.36 22.97
CA ASN A 127 -5.66 -16.09 22.40
C ASN A 127 -4.44 -16.27 21.48
N ASN A 128 -3.46 -17.06 21.90
CA ASN A 128 -2.28 -17.36 21.09
C ASN A 128 -2.65 -18.09 19.79
N HIS A 129 -3.59 -19.05 19.86
CA HIS A 129 -4.07 -19.77 18.68
C HIS A 129 -4.76 -18.82 17.69
N PHE A 130 -5.62 -17.92 18.19
CA PHE A 130 -6.28 -16.90 17.38
C PHE A 130 -5.26 -15.97 16.71
N ILE A 131 -4.30 -15.44 17.49
CA ILE A 131 -3.23 -14.56 16.99
C ILE A 131 -2.41 -15.26 15.90
N ARG A 132 -2.08 -16.54 16.08
CA ARG A 132 -1.37 -17.34 15.08
C ARG A 132 -2.13 -17.40 13.75
N ILE A 133 -3.41 -17.70 13.78
CA ILE A 133 -4.25 -17.73 12.57
C ILE A 133 -4.27 -16.34 11.92
N ALA A 134 -4.50 -15.28 12.70
CA ALA A 134 -4.51 -13.91 12.20
C ALA A 134 -3.19 -13.52 11.51
N CYS A 135 -2.04 -13.84 12.13
CA CYS A 135 -0.72 -13.55 11.54
C CYS A 135 -0.49 -14.32 10.24
N HIS A 136 -0.93 -15.57 10.13
CA HIS A 136 -0.84 -16.31 8.86
C HIS A 136 -1.68 -15.67 7.75
N LEU A 137 -2.90 -15.21 8.05
CA LEU A 137 -3.72 -14.49 7.09
C LEU A 137 -3.07 -13.17 6.67
N ILE A 138 -2.53 -12.41 7.63
CA ILE A 138 -1.81 -11.16 7.37
C ILE A 138 -0.58 -11.40 6.49
N ASN A 139 0.18 -12.47 6.74
CA ASN A 139 1.33 -12.86 5.91
C ASN A 139 0.95 -13.08 4.44
N ILE A 140 -0.21 -13.70 4.18
CA ILE A 140 -0.72 -13.89 2.82
C ILE A 140 -1.11 -12.54 2.20
N MET A 141 -1.82 -11.68 2.95
CA MET A 141 -2.20 -10.33 2.50
C MET A 141 -0.99 -9.43 2.21
N LEU A 142 0.12 -9.65 2.91
CA LEU A 142 1.35 -8.87 2.74
C LEU A 142 2.01 -9.09 1.37
N ILE A 143 1.80 -10.24 0.72
CA ILE A 143 2.39 -10.56 -0.60
C ILE A 143 2.01 -9.54 -1.68
N PRO A 144 0.71 -9.33 -2.00
CA PRO A 144 0.33 -8.35 -3.01
C PRO A 144 0.68 -6.91 -2.61
N LEU A 145 0.70 -6.59 -1.31
CA LEU A 145 1.05 -5.25 -0.82
C LEU A 145 2.53 -4.94 -1.01
N ASN A 146 3.42 -5.88 -0.67
CA ASN A 146 4.85 -5.75 -0.89
C ASN A 146 5.18 -5.72 -2.38
N TYR A 147 4.49 -6.53 -3.20
CA TYR A 147 4.62 -6.45 -4.65
C TYR A 147 4.30 -5.03 -5.15
N CYS A 148 3.16 -4.47 -4.73
CA CYS A 148 2.78 -3.09 -5.08
C CYS A 148 3.78 -2.04 -4.57
N ALA A 149 4.35 -2.22 -3.39
CA ALA A 149 5.39 -1.35 -2.84
C ALA A 149 6.66 -1.38 -3.72
N VAL A 150 7.19 -2.56 -4.04
CA VAL A 150 8.38 -2.68 -4.90
C VAL A 150 8.07 -2.16 -6.32
N LEU A 151 6.86 -2.39 -6.82
CA LEU A 151 6.42 -1.84 -8.10
C LEU A 151 6.40 -0.30 -8.07
N ALA A 152 5.92 0.30 -6.97
CA ALA A 152 5.98 1.74 -6.75
C ALA A 152 7.42 2.28 -6.70
N TRP A 153 8.34 1.50 -6.14
CA TRP A 153 9.77 1.83 -6.09
C TRP A 153 10.41 1.87 -7.47
N ASN A 154 10.09 0.89 -8.31
CA ASN A 154 10.63 0.80 -9.66
C ASN A 154 9.96 1.76 -10.65
N SER A 155 8.78 2.30 -10.32
CA SER A 155 7.96 3.08 -11.23
C SER A 155 8.65 4.40 -11.62
N LYS A 156 8.97 4.52 -12.90
CA LYS A 156 9.43 5.76 -13.54
C LYS A 156 8.30 6.51 -14.24
N LYS A 157 7.27 5.76 -14.63
CA LYS A 157 6.07 6.22 -15.33
C LYS A 157 4.83 5.78 -14.56
N LEU A 158 3.79 6.60 -14.57
CA LEU A 158 2.46 6.28 -14.06
C LEU A 158 1.43 6.57 -15.15
N ASN A 159 0.46 5.68 -15.32
CA ASN A 159 -0.67 5.97 -16.17
C ASN A 159 -1.69 6.80 -15.39
N PHE A 160 -2.41 7.67 -16.07
CA PHE A 160 -3.57 8.32 -15.51
C PHE A 160 -4.78 8.16 -16.42
N ARG A 161 -5.97 8.15 -15.81
CA ARG A 161 -7.26 8.19 -16.49
C ARG A 161 -8.20 9.09 -15.72
N GLY A 162 -8.92 9.96 -16.41
CA GLY A 162 -9.79 10.92 -15.77
C GLY A 162 -10.50 11.85 -16.74
N ILE A 163 -10.85 13.03 -16.24
CA ILE A 163 -11.51 14.10 -16.98
C ILE A 163 -10.57 15.31 -17.04
N HIS A 164 -10.35 15.83 -18.25
CA HIS A 164 -9.49 16.99 -18.44
C HIS A 164 -10.12 18.22 -17.77
N PRO A 165 -9.38 19.02 -16.96
CA PRO A 165 -9.95 20.13 -16.19
C PRO A 165 -10.60 21.21 -17.08
N GLY A 166 -9.93 21.58 -18.18
CA GLY A 166 -10.43 22.55 -19.15
C GLY A 166 -11.50 22.02 -20.11
N THR A 167 -11.16 21.00 -20.93
CA THR A 167 -12.04 20.51 -22.01
C THR A 167 -13.16 19.59 -21.55
N LYS A 168 -13.14 19.09 -20.30
CA LYS A 168 -14.08 18.10 -19.75
C LYS A 168 -14.21 16.80 -20.56
N ARG A 169 -13.26 16.54 -21.46
CA ARG A 169 -13.18 15.28 -22.22
C ARG A 169 -12.43 14.22 -21.42
N ARG A 170 -12.63 12.95 -21.79
CA ARG A 170 -11.83 11.83 -21.26
C ARG A 170 -10.35 12.14 -21.49
N TRP A 171 -9.57 12.05 -20.43
CA TRP A 171 -8.16 12.35 -20.40
C TRP A 171 -7.41 11.11 -19.93
N VAL A 172 -6.55 10.58 -20.81
CA VAL A 172 -5.72 9.42 -20.54
C VAL A 172 -4.32 9.76 -21.00
N GLY A 173 -3.33 9.30 -20.26
CA GLY A 173 -1.94 9.50 -20.65
C GLY A 173 -1.01 8.95 -19.61
N VAL A 174 0.24 9.39 -19.71
CA VAL A 174 1.34 8.96 -18.85
C VAL A 174 1.90 10.17 -18.11
N MET A 175 2.31 9.97 -16.86
CA MET A 175 3.13 10.90 -16.11
C MET A 175 4.53 10.32 -15.94
N LYS A 176 5.55 11.18 -16.03
CA LYS A 176 6.95 10.81 -15.75
C LYS A 176 7.62 11.89 -14.91
N LYS A 177 8.76 11.56 -14.31
CA LYS A 177 9.56 12.54 -13.58
C LYS A 177 10.34 13.44 -14.56
N ASP A 178 10.27 14.76 -14.37
CA ASP A 178 11.11 15.73 -15.06
C ASP A 178 12.57 15.65 -14.57
N LYS A 179 13.48 16.43 -15.16
CA LYS A 179 14.89 16.52 -14.73
C LYS A 179 15.06 16.97 -13.27
N LYS A 180 14.02 17.57 -12.67
CA LYS A 180 13.98 18.00 -11.27
C LYS A 180 13.29 16.96 -10.36
N GLY A 181 12.94 15.78 -10.88
CA GLY A 181 12.30 14.70 -10.13
C GLY A 181 10.80 14.89 -9.89
N ARG A 182 10.17 15.92 -10.46
CA ARG A 182 8.74 16.20 -10.28
C ARG A 182 7.92 15.44 -11.31
N TRP A 183 6.81 14.86 -10.88
CA TRP A 183 5.88 14.19 -11.78
C TRP A 183 5.16 15.19 -12.66
N VAL A 184 5.33 15.06 -13.97
CA VAL A 184 4.70 15.89 -15.00
C VAL A 184 3.97 14.98 -15.99
N VAL A 185 2.90 15.50 -16.58
CA VAL A 185 2.21 14.83 -17.69
C VAL A 185 3.18 14.76 -18.86
N ASP A 186 3.36 13.57 -19.41
CA ASP A 186 4.19 13.37 -20.59
C ASP A 186 3.45 13.93 -21.81
N VAL A 187 4.06 14.93 -22.46
CA VAL A 187 3.51 15.58 -23.65
C VAL A 187 4.21 15.05 -24.91
N GLU A 188 5.18 14.12 -24.77
CA GLU A 188 5.92 13.58 -25.90
C GLU A 188 4.99 12.85 -26.91
N PRO A 189 5.16 13.10 -28.22
CA PRO A 189 4.27 12.62 -29.26
C PRO A 189 4.13 11.10 -29.37
N GLU A 190 5.09 10.35 -28.81
CA GLU A 190 5.15 8.90 -28.90
C GLU A 190 4.08 8.20 -28.02
N ASP A 191 3.67 8.81 -26.90
CA ASP A 191 2.67 8.26 -25.96
C ASP A 191 1.23 8.80 -26.21
N HIS A 192 1.02 9.70 -27.19
CA HIS A 192 -0.32 10.11 -27.67
C HIS A 192 -0.96 9.09 -28.62
N ARG A 193 -0.30 7.96 -28.90
CA ARG A 193 -0.86 6.85 -29.71
C ARG A 193 -1.86 5.99 -28.94
N ILE A 194 -2.61 6.58 -28.02
CA ILE A 194 -3.68 5.91 -27.28
C ILE A 194 -4.96 6.00 -28.13
N PHE A 195 -5.03 5.07 -29.09
CA PHE A 195 -6.23 4.50 -29.74
C PHE A 195 -7.10 5.45 -30.57
N VAL A 196 -6.80 5.50 -31.89
CA VAL A 196 -7.87 5.36 -32.89
C VAL A 196 -8.10 3.85 -33.02
N VAL A 197 -9.24 3.37 -32.53
CA VAL A 197 -9.83 2.08 -32.93
C VAL A 197 -11.09 2.45 -33.70
#